data_AF-A0A949YW35-F1
#
_entry.id   AF-A0A949YW35-F1
#
_cell.length_a   1.000
_cell.length_b   1.000
_cell.length_c   1.000
_cell.angle_alpha   90.00
_cell.angle_beta   90.00
_cell.angle_gamma   90.00
#
_symmetry.space_group_name_H-M   'P 1'
#
loop_
_entity.id
_entity.type
_entity.pdbx_description
1 polymer ?
#
loop_
_entity_poly.entity_id
_entity_poly.type
_entity_poly.pdbx_seq_one_letter_code
_entity_poly.pdbx_strand_id
1 'polypeptide(L)'
;MGEDYLDVAMLDGGAKSLRFARVPILSGTRHSIAPIAESLSERFPELGPGAVALVDSPRSPCVVQSESRQRDLDLMLRRAVAALNRTRRSAEYVRLALFPTPAADYFARCASAAACKPHLIRIARELGLAGQGTKSVPKGRGWLFTRFMLAGFAAHRALEQLGVDSFESYPYLVFSLWKSASERLPPKSDRRAASKARQAILARLTRSWRLTAPVAKSLDEADAAILAVTAHLSATGRGGALTFHSQMHGRFLLPLSARDLATARTLETGAPASPRIDGIAAKEETRGAILSAG
;
A
#
# COMPACT_ATOMS: atom_id res chain seq x y z
N MET A 1 10.66 0.36 7.42
CA MET A 1 10.84 -1.10 7.57
C MET A 1 12.32 -1.41 7.63
N GLY A 2 12.77 -2.08 8.69
CA GLY A 2 14.10 -2.69 8.71
C GLY A 2 14.12 -3.88 7.75
N GLU A 3 15.25 -4.17 7.10
CA GLU A 3 15.34 -5.31 6.16
C GLU A 3 14.98 -6.66 6.82
N ASP A 4 14.89 -6.70 8.14
CA ASP A 4 14.74 -7.90 8.97
C ASP A 4 13.31 -8.11 9.48
N TYR A 5 12.39 -7.15 9.26
CA TYR A 5 11.01 -7.27 9.71
C TYR A 5 10.03 -6.39 8.93
N LEU A 6 8.76 -6.80 8.95
CA LEU A 6 7.62 -6.02 8.49
C LEU A 6 6.92 -5.39 9.70
N ASP A 7 6.71 -4.07 9.67
CA ASP A 7 5.80 -3.42 10.63
C ASP A 7 4.38 -3.50 10.04
N VAL A 8 3.48 -4.17 10.77
CA VAL A 8 2.11 -4.47 10.34
C VAL A 8 1.14 -3.78 11.29
N ALA A 9 0.12 -3.16 10.72
CA ALA A 9 -1.03 -2.65 11.46
C ALA A 9 -2.29 -3.34 10.94
N MET A 10 -3.09 -3.88 11.85
CA MET A 10 -4.37 -4.50 11.52
C MET A 10 -5.49 -3.75 12.22
N LEU A 11 -6.52 -3.39 11.46
CA LEU A 11 -7.74 -2.81 12.00
C LEU A 11 -8.85 -3.86 11.96
N ASP A 12 -9.34 -4.25 13.14
CA ASP A 12 -10.56 -5.03 13.26
C ASP A 12 -11.76 -4.08 13.22
N GLY A 13 -12.56 -4.18 12.16
CA GLY A 13 -13.75 -3.36 11.97
C GLY A 13 -14.89 -3.65 12.94
N GLY A 14 -15.03 -4.90 13.41
CA GLY A 14 -16.03 -5.30 14.38
C GLY A 14 -15.70 -4.79 15.77
N ALA A 15 -14.47 -5.03 16.22
CA ALA A 15 -13.98 -4.53 17.52
C ALA A 15 -13.62 -3.03 17.51
N LYS A 16 -13.56 -2.39 16.33
CA LYS A 16 -13.09 -1.00 16.13
C LYS A 16 -11.72 -0.75 16.77
N SER A 17 -10.84 -1.74 16.66
CA SER A 17 -9.55 -1.74 17.35
C SER A 17 -8.39 -1.89 16.38
N LEU A 18 -7.36 -1.06 16.57
CA LEU A 18 -6.13 -1.15 15.80
C LEU A 18 -5.06 -1.91 16.59
N ARG A 19 -4.40 -2.87 15.95
CA ARG A 19 -3.32 -3.67 16.55
C ARG A 19 -2.06 -3.52 15.72
N PHE A 20 -0.92 -3.49 16.40
CA PHE A 20 0.41 -3.44 15.78
C PHE A 20 1.13 -4.76 16.01
N ALA A 21 1.84 -5.23 15.00
CA ALA A 21 2.77 -6.31 15.15
C ALA A 21 4.01 -6.09 14.30
N ARG A 22 5.12 -6.68 14.75
CA ARG A 22 6.34 -6.79 13.96
C ARG A 22 6.50 -8.24 13.54
N VAL A 23 6.47 -8.48 12.24
CA VAL A 23 6.65 -9.83 11.68
C VAL A 23 8.11 -9.96 11.26
N PRO A 24 8.88 -10.87 11.89
CA PRO A 24 10.28 -11.07 11.51
C PRO A 24 10.38 -11.69 10.12
N ILE A 25 11.38 -11.26 9.36
CA ILE A 25 11.78 -11.90 8.11
C ILE A 25 12.91 -12.87 8.48
N LEU A 26 12.56 -14.14 8.69
CA LEU A 26 13.43 -15.10 9.35
C LEU A 26 14.75 -15.35 8.61
N SER A 27 15.84 -15.29 9.38
CA SER A 27 17.17 -15.72 8.96
C SER A 27 17.37 -17.20 9.31
N GLY A 28 17.50 -18.08 8.30
CA GLY A 28 17.97 -19.46 8.49
C GLY A 28 17.11 -20.57 7.88
N THR A 29 15.89 -20.29 7.46
CA THR A 29 15.00 -21.27 6.82
C THR A 29 15.30 -21.45 5.33
N ARG A 30 14.97 -22.63 4.76
CA ARG A 30 15.05 -22.88 3.29
C ARG A 30 13.99 -22.11 2.49
N HIS A 31 12.87 -21.78 3.11
CA HIS A 31 11.77 -20.97 2.57
C HIS A 31 11.62 -19.69 3.39
N SER A 32 11.34 -18.57 2.73
CA SER A 32 11.30 -17.23 3.30
C SER A 32 9.88 -16.65 3.26
N ILE A 33 9.06 -17.04 2.27
CA ILE A 33 7.68 -16.54 2.15
C ILE A 33 6.71 -17.28 3.09
N ALA A 34 6.75 -18.62 3.11
CA ALA A 34 5.84 -19.41 3.95
C ALA A 34 5.93 -19.07 5.45
N PRO A 35 7.14 -18.89 6.05
CA PRO A 35 7.23 -18.49 7.45
C PRO A 35 6.72 -17.06 7.72
N ILE A 36 6.74 -16.16 6.72
CA ILE A 36 6.10 -14.85 6.84
C ILE A 36 4.58 -15.01 6.90
N ALA A 37 4.00 -15.86 6.04
CA ALA A 37 2.57 -16.16 6.02
C ALA A 37 2.12 -16.79 7.35
N GLU A 38 2.87 -17.78 7.84
CA GLU A 38 2.63 -18.42 9.14
C GLU A 38 2.65 -17.38 10.26
N SER A 39 3.71 -16.58 10.38
CA SER A 39 3.80 -15.57 11.44
C SER A 39 2.74 -14.47 11.33
N LEU A 40 2.30 -14.12 10.12
CA LEU A 40 1.15 -13.23 9.92
C LEU A 40 -0.13 -13.87 10.47
N SER A 41 -0.40 -15.14 10.14
CA SER A 41 -1.60 -15.85 10.61
C SER A 41 -1.61 -16.08 12.13
N GLU A 42 -0.45 -16.34 12.74
CA GLU A 42 -0.33 -16.50 14.20
C GLU A 42 -0.64 -15.20 14.93
N ARG A 43 -0.15 -14.06 14.40
CA ARG A 43 -0.32 -12.74 15.02
C ARG A 43 -1.68 -12.14 14.73
N PHE A 44 -2.29 -12.52 13.60
CA PHE A 44 -3.57 -12.04 13.13
C PHE A 44 -4.43 -13.23 12.68
N PRO A 45 -5.00 -14.01 13.62
CA PRO A 45 -5.76 -15.22 13.29
C PRO A 45 -7.00 -14.96 12.43
N GLU A 46 -7.53 -13.73 12.47
CA GLU A 46 -8.65 -13.31 11.63
C GLU A 46 -8.25 -12.91 10.19
N LEU A 47 -6.96 -12.98 9.86
CA LEU A 47 -6.44 -12.68 8.53
C LEU A 47 -6.77 -13.84 7.59
N GLY A 48 -7.51 -13.57 6.52
CA GLY A 48 -7.89 -14.59 5.54
C GLY A 48 -8.78 -14.05 4.43
N PRO A 49 -9.55 -14.92 3.76
CA PRO A 49 -10.49 -14.53 2.72
C PRO A 49 -11.45 -13.43 3.20
N GLY A 50 -11.58 -12.36 2.39
CA GLY A 50 -12.40 -11.19 2.71
C GLY A 50 -11.66 -10.08 3.47
N ALA A 51 -10.45 -10.32 3.96
CA ALA A 51 -9.57 -9.25 4.45
C ALA A 51 -8.95 -8.48 3.28
N VAL A 52 -8.77 -7.17 3.47
CA VAL A 52 -8.08 -6.28 2.52
C VAL A 52 -6.77 -5.82 3.13
N ALA A 53 -5.67 -5.98 2.39
CA ALA A 53 -4.34 -5.53 2.81
C ALA A 53 -3.79 -4.46 1.87
N LEU A 54 -3.28 -3.35 2.44
CA LEU A 54 -2.46 -2.38 1.72
C LEU A 54 -1.00 -2.60 2.07
N VAL A 55 -0.17 -2.76 1.05
CA VAL A 55 1.27 -2.97 1.21
C VAL A 55 2.03 -1.74 0.74
N ASP A 56 2.95 -1.24 1.58
CA ASP A 56 3.93 -0.20 1.23
C ASP A 56 5.08 -0.78 0.39
N SER A 57 4.71 -1.32 -0.77
CA SER A 57 5.63 -1.75 -1.81
C SER A 57 4.80 -2.06 -3.06
N PRO A 58 5.36 -1.85 -4.25
CA PRO A 58 4.84 -2.47 -5.46
C PRO A 58 4.94 -4.00 -5.39
N ARG A 59 4.21 -4.72 -6.25
CA ARG A 59 4.29 -6.18 -6.46
C ARG A 59 5.56 -6.59 -7.20
N SER A 60 5.84 -7.89 -7.10
CA SER A 60 7.03 -8.55 -7.66
C SER A 60 7.29 -8.19 -9.13
N PRO A 61 8.54 -7.90 -9.51
CA PRO A 61 8.93 -7.49 -10.85
C PRO A 61 8.86 -8.64 -11.87
N CYS A 62 8.60 -9.88 -11.45
CA CYS A 62 8.36 -11.01 -12.36
C CYS A 62 7.10 -10.83 -13.23
N VAL A 63 6.21 -9.92 -12.82
CA VAL A 63 5.04 -9.49 -13.59
C VAL A 63 5.38 -8.31 -14.53
N VAL A 64 6.59 -7.76 -14.44
CA VAL A 64 7.06 -6.58 -15.18
C VAL A 64 8.18 -6.98 -16.14
N GLN A 65 7.82 -7.77 -17.16
CA GLN A 65 8.73 -8.11 -18.27
C GLN A 65 8.65 -7.13 -19.46
N SER A 66 7.82 -6.08 -19.41
CA SER A 66 7.73 -5.12 -20.52
C SER A 66 8.68 -3.92 -20.34
N GLU A 67 9.46 -3.66 -21.39
CA GLU A 67 10.47 -2.59 -21.51
C GLU A 67 9.88 -1.16 -21.53
N SER A 68 8.58 -0.99 -21.29
CA SER A 68 7.96 0.33 -21.30
C SER A 68 8.34 1.12 -20.04
N ARG A 69 9.02 2.26 -20.25
CA ARG A 69 9.51 3.15 -19.17
C ARG A 69 8.39 3.81 -18.34
N GLN A 70 7.12 3.60 -18.68
CA GLN A 70 5.97 4.11 -17.95
C GLN A 70 4.99 2.98 -17.71
N ARG A 71 4.69 2.73 -16.43
CA ARG A 71 3.64 1.80 -16.03
C ARG A 71 2.30 2.40 -16.39
N ASP A 72 1.37 1.63 -16.94
CA ASP A 72 -0.01 2.09 -17.13
C ASP A 72 -0.59 2.61 -15.81
N LEU A 73 -0.21 1.98 -14.70
CA LEU A 73 -0.56 2.40 -13.34
C LEU A 73 -0.09 3.82 -13.02
N ASP A 74 1.13 4.20 -13.41
CA ASP A 74 1.66 5.54 -13.16
C ASP A 74 0.85 6.60 -13.91
N LEU A 75 0.44 6.30 -15.15
CA LEU A 75 -0.40 7.19 -15.95
C LEU A 75 -1.80 7.33 -15.33
N MET A 76 -2.41 6.21 -14.92
CA MET A 76 -3.71 6.21 -14.24
C MET A 76 -3.68 7.03 -12.95
N LEU A 77 -2.63 6.86 -12.12
CA LEU A 77 -2.45 7.62 -10.90
C LEU A 77 -2.21 9.10 -11.14
N ARG A 78 -1.40 9.45 -12.15
CA ARG A 78 -1.18 10.85 -12.54
C ARG A 78 -2.49 11.51 -12.97
N ARG A 79 -3.34 10.83 -13.75
CA ARG A 79 -4.66 11.31 -14.15
C ARG A 79 -5.58 11.51 -12.95
N ALA A 80 -5.64 10.52 -12.05
CA ALA A 80 -6.45 10.61 -10.83
C ALA A 80 -6.03 11.80 -9.96
N VAL A 81 -4.72 11.93 -9.70
CA VAL A 81 -4.18 13.04 -8.90
C VAL A 81 -4.41 14.39 -9.57
N ALA A 82 -4.24 14.48 -10.89
CA ALA A 82 -4.50 15.71 -11.63
C ALA A 82 -5.96 16.16 -11.46
N ALA A 83 -6.93 15.25 -11.58
CA ALA A 83 -8.34 15.60 -11.40
C ALA A 83 -8.70 15.95 -9.96
N LEU A 84 -8.17 15.22 -8.97
CA LEU A 84 -8.31 15.59 -7.55
C LEU A 84 -7.80 17.01 -7.30
N ASN A 85 -6.71 17.39 -7.96
CA ASN A 85 -6.11 18.70 -7.82
C ASN A 85 -6.85 19.82 -8.55
N ARG A 86 -7.62 19.53 -9.62
CA ARG A 86 -8.43 20.56 -10.31
C ARG A 86 -9.48 21.19 -9.40
N THR A 87 -10.01 20.44 -8.44
CA THR A 87 -11.05 20.93 -7.51
C THR A 87 -10.49 21.36 -6.16
N ARG A 88 -9.18 21.21 -5.93
CA ARG A 88 -8.53 21.56 -4.66
C ARG A 88 -7.92 22.95 -4.76
N ARG A 89 -7.96 23.69 -3.65
CA ARG A 89 -7.24 24.98 -3.53
C ARG A 89 -5.74 24.71 -3.49
N SER A 90 -4.90 25.67 -3.87
CA SER A 90 -3.43 25.50 -3.95
C SER A 90 -2.79 24.99 -2.66
N ALA A 91 -3.32 25.36 -1.48
CA ALA A 91 -2.84 24.86 -0.18
C ALA A 91 -3.17 23.37 0.09
N GLU A 92 -4.18 22.83 -0.59
CA GLU A 92 -4.66 21.46 -0.44
C GLU A 92 -4.09 20.50 -1.49
N TYR A 93 -3.14 20.96 -2.31
CA TYR A 93 -2.63 20.20 -3.44
C TYR A 93 -2.03 18.85 -3.02
N VAL A 94 -2.45 17.80 -3.73
CA VAL A 94 -2.00 16.44 -3.54
C VAL A 94 -0.73 16.22 -4.35
N ARG A 95 0.33 15.81 -3.67
CA ARG A 95 1.61 15.50 -4.31
C ARG A 95 1.71 14.00 -4.55
N LEU A 96 1.97 13.65 -5.80
CA LEU A 96 2.30 12.28 -6.19
C LEU A 96 3.82 12.12 -6.23
N ALA A 97 4.35 11.23 -5.40
CA ALA A 97 5.75 10.82 -5.44
C ALA A 97 5.81 9.37 -5.95
N LEU A 98 5.91 9.19 -7.27
CA LEU A 98 6.10 7.88 -7.87
C LEU A 98 7.57 7.50 -7.81
N PHE A 99 7.85 6.35 -7.21
CA PHE A 99 9.12 5.65 -7.38
C PHE A 99 8.83 4.47 -8.30
N PRO A 100 9.23 4.53 -9.58
CA PRO A 100 9.02 3.40 -10.48
C PRO A 100 9.77 2.21 -9.89
N THR A 101 9.11 1.06 -9.76
CA THR A 101 9.83 -0.16 -9.39
C THR A 101 10.85 -0.46 -10.47
N PRO A 102 12.11 -0.72 -10.10
CA PRO A 102 13.11 -1.15 -11.05
C PRO A 102 12.69 -2.44 -11.79
N ALA A 103 13.35 -2.73 -12.92
CA ALA A 103 13.17 -4.00 -13.62
C ALA A 103 13.73 -5.18 -12.80
N ALA A 104 13.28 -6.40 -13.12
CA ALA A 104 13.65 -7.62 -12.38
C ALA A 104 15.17 -7.84 -12.32
N ASP A 105 15.88 -7.52 -13.40
CA ASP A 105 17.34 -7.57 -13.50
C ASP A 105 18.04 -6.70 -12.44
N TYR A 106 17.45 -5.55 -12.07
CA TYR A 106 17.97 -4.67 -11.04
C TYR A 106 17.89 -5.33 -9.66
N PHE A 107 16.76 -5.97 -9.34
CA PHE A 107 16.60 -6.72 -8.10
C PHE A 107 17.54 -7.92 -8.04
N ALA A 108 17.71 -8.63 -9.14
CA ALA A 108 18.65 -9.74 -9.26
C ALA A 108 20.08 -9.30 -8.93
N ARG A 109 20.51 -8.14 -9.46
CA ARG A 109 21.83 -7.55 -9.14
C ARG A 109 21.96 -7.10 -7.69
N CYS A 110 20.88 -6.56 -7.10
CA CYS A 110 20.88 -6.22 -5.67
C CYS A 110 21.01 -7.47 -4.81
N ALA A 111 20.34 -8.56 -5.18
CA ALA A 111 20.40 -9.84 -4.49
C ALA A 111 21.78 -10.51 -4.60
N SER A 112 22.50 -10.30 -5.70
CA SER A 112 23.86 -10.85 -5.89
C SER A 112 24.97 -10.03 -5.23
N ALA A 113 24.65 -8.87 -4.63
CA ALA A 113 25.65 -8.01 -4.00
C ALA A 113 26.22 -8.67 -2.74
N ALA A 114 27.55 -8.57 -2.52
CA ALA A 114 28.21 -9.15 -1.35
C ALA A 114 27.65 -8.65 0.00
N ALA A 115 27.17 -7.40 0.03
CA ALA A 115 26.55 -6.81 1.22
C ALA A 115 25.06 -7.16 1.39
N CYS A 116 24.48 -7.98 0.50
CA CYS A 116 23.07 -8.35 0.59
C CYS A 116 22.85 -9.35 1.72
N LYS A 117 21.84 -9.13 2.54
CA LYS A 117 21.55 -10.01 3.69
C LYS A 117 21.07 -11.39 3.22
N PRO A 118 21.47 -12.49 3.88
CA PRO A 118 21.15 -13.84 3.43
C PRO A 118 19.65 -14.12 3.20
N HIS A 119 18.76 -13.58 4.02
CA HIS A 119 17.31 -13.77 3.84
C HIS A 119 16.76 -13.02 2.62
N LEU A 120 17.29 -11.84 2.28
CA LEU A 120 16.90 -11.12 1.07
C LEU A 120 17.34 -11.88 -0.19
N ILE A 121 18.51 -12.54 -0.14
CA ILE A 121 18.98 -13.42 -1.23
C ILE A 121 18.02 -14.59 -1.42
N ARG A 122 17.55 -15.23 -0.34
CA ARG A 122 16.57 -16.32 -0.42
C ARG A 122 15.22 -15.86 -0.95
N ILE A 123 14.72 -14.71 -0.47
CA ILE A 123 13.50 -14.08 -1.02
C ILE A 123 13.66 -13.87 -2.52
N ALA A 124 14.77 -13.32 -2.98
CA ALA A 124 15.02 -13.13 -4.41
C ALA A 124 15.03 -14.44 -5.20
N ARG A 125 15.57 -15.54 -4.63
CA ARG A 125 15.51 -16.88 -5.23
C ARG A 125 14.08 -17.41 -5.31
N GLU A 126 13.31 -17.33 -4.23
CA GLU A 126 11.91 -17.79 -4.18
C GLU A 126 10.99 -16.98 -5.12
N LEU A 127 11.29 -15.70 -5.32
CA LEU A 127 10.60 -14.87 -6.28
C LEU A 127 11.02 -15.17 -7.74
N GLY A 128 12.03 -16.00 -7.99
CA GLY A 128 12.52 -16.31 -9.34
C GLY A 128 13.40 -15.21 -9.95
N LEU A 129 13.98 -14.34 -9.12
CA LEU A 129 14.87 -13.24 -9.56
C LEU A 129 16.33 -13.68 -9.62
N ALA A 130 16.69 -14.78 -8.96
CA ALA A 130 18.04 -15.30 -8.98
C ALA A 130 18.46 -15.75 -10.40
N GLY A 131 19.69 -15.41 -10.79
CA GLY A 131 20.24 -15.75 -12.11
C GLY A 131 19.93 -14.76 -13.23
N GLN A 132 19.07 -13.76 -13.01
CA GLN A 132 18.75 -12.73 -14.02
C GLN A 132 19.75 -11.56 -14.06
N GLY A 133 20.71 -11.52 -13.13
CA GLY A 133 21.69 -10.44 -13.02
C GLY A 133 22.90 -10.68 -13.92
N THR A 134 22.95 -10.06 -15.09
CA THR A 134 24.08 -10.18 -16.04
C THR A 134 25.10 -9.03 -15.96
N LYS A 135 24.87 -8.03 -15.10
CA LYS A 135 25.66 -6.77 -15.06
C LYS A 135 26.11 -6.40 -13.64
N SER A 136 26.99 -5.40 -13.55
CA SER A 136 27.56 -4.88 -12.29
C SER A 136 26.52 -4.41 -11.27
N VAL A 137 26.79 -4.63 -9.99
CA VAL A 137 25.94 -4.22 -8.85
C VAL A 137 25.67 -2.70 -8.87
N PRO A 138 24.41 -2.25 -8.73
CA PRO A 138 24.07 -0.83 -8.64
C PRO A 138 24.74 -0.10 -7.46
N LYS A 139 25.15 1.16 -7.66
CA LYS A 139 25.73 2.03 -6.64
C LYS A 139 24.73 3.13 -6.20
N GLY A 140 24.81 3.60 -4.95
CA GLY A 140 24.06 4.76 -4.42
C GLY A 140 22.70 4.48 -3.76
N ARG A 141 22.20 5.39 -2.92
CA ARG A 141 21.08 5.17 -1.95
C ARG A 141 19.84 4.43 -2.46
N GLY A 142 19.51 4.51 -3.76
CA GLY A 142 18.42 3.74 -4.37
C GLY A 142 18.58 2.21 -4.29
N TRP A 143 19.82 1.70 -4.22
CA TRP A 143 20.09 0.27 -4.08
C TRP A 143 19.56 -0.29 -2.74
N LEU A 144 19.72 0.48 -1.66
CA LEU A 144 19.19 0.12 -0.33
C LEU A 144 17.66 0.10 -0.35
N PHE A 145 17.04 1.18 -0.85
CA PHE A 145 15.58 1.24 -1.03
C PHE A 145 15.04 0.00 -1.74
N THR A 146 15.68 -0.38 -2.85
CA THR A 146 15.27 -1.52 -3.66
C THR A 146 15.46 -2.86 -2.95
N ARG A 147 16.48 -3.00 -2.09
CA ARG A 147 16.64 -4.17 -1.21
C ARG A 147 15.48 -4.30 -0.23
N PHE A 148 15.02 -3.19 0.36
CA PHE A 148 13.86 -3.21 1.26
C PHE A 148 12.58 -3.66 0.54
N MET A 149 12.43 -3.33 -0.75
CA MET A 149 11.26 -3.75 -1.53
C MET A 149 11.16 -5.28 -1.71
N LEU A 150 12.26 -6.04 -1.64
CA LEU A 150 12.19 -7.50 -1.66
C LEU A 150 11.32 -8.06 -0.52
N ALA A 151 11.43 -7.47 0.68
CA ALA A 151 10.56 -7.81 1.80
C ALA A 151 9.09 -7.52 1.51
N GLY A 152 8.79 -6.41 0.82
CA GLY A 152 7.44 -6.07 0.37
C GLY A 152 6.88 -7.08 -0.64
N PHE A 153 7.69 -7.56 -1.57
CA PHE A 153 7.29 -8.63 -2.50
C PHE A 153 6.99 -9.95 -1.78
N ALA A 154 7.83 -10.32 -0.80
CA ALA A 154 7.59 -11.49 0.02
C ALA A 154 6.30 -11.35 0.84
N ALA A 155 6.04 -10.16 1.39
CA ALA A 155 4.80 -9.86 2.11
C ALA A 155 3.55 -10.03 1.23
N HIS A 156 3.57 -9.51 -0.01
CA HIS A 156 2.49 -9.74 -0.97
C HIS A 156 2.23 -11.22 -1.22
N ARG A 157 3.30 -11.99 -1.48
CA ARG A 157 3.17 -13.43 -1.73
C ARG A 157 2.67 -14.20 -0.50
N ALA A 158 3.10 -13.81 0.70
CA ALA A 158 2.62 -14.38 1.94
C ALA A 158 1.11 -14.10 2.14
N LEU A 159 0.65 -12.87 1.88
CA LEU A 159 -0.76 -12.51 1.95
C LEU A 159 -1.61 -13.25 0.90
N GLU A 160 -1.08 -13.43 -0.31
CA GLU A 160 -1.73 -14.25 -1.36
C GLU A 160 -1.91 -15.71 -0.91
N GLN A 161 -0.90 -16.31 -0.26
CA GLN A 161 -1.01 -17.67 0.29
C GLN A 161 -2.09 -17.80 1.36
N LEU A 162 -2.37 -16.72 2.10
CA LEU A 162 -3.44 -16.65 3.08
C LEU A 162 -4.82 -16.32 2.47
N GLY A 163 -4.92 -16.15 1.14
CA GLY A 163 -6.16 -15.78 0.47
C GLY A 163 -6.62 -14.35 0.73
N VAL A 164 -5.71 -13.46 1.16
CA VAL A 164 -6.02 -12.04 1.46
C VAL A 164 -6.01 -11.22 0.17
N ASP A 165 -6.99 -10.33 0.01
CA ASP A 165 -7.02 -9.37 -1.08
C ASP A 165 -5.97 -8.26 -0.84
N SER A 166 -4.77 -8.46 -1.39
CA SER A 166 -3.67 -7.51 -1.27
C SER A 166 -3.61 -6.51 -2.43
N PHE A 167 -3.40 -5.25 -2.08
CA PHE A 167 -3.25 -4.12 -3.00
C PHE A 167 -1.98 -3.34 -2.67
N GLU A 168 -1.34 -2.82 -3.71
CA GLU A 168 -0.29 -1.83 -3.58
C GLU A 168 -0.85 -0.49 -3.10
N SER A 169 -0.05 0.24 -2.35
CA SER A 169 -0.34 1.62 -1.94
C SER A 169 0.89 2.52 -2.04
N TYR A 170 0.65 3.83 -2.22
CA TYR A 170 1.67 4.87 -2.10
C TYR A 170 1.42 5.65 -0.81
N PRO A 171 2.10 5.34 0.31
CA PRO A 171 1.77 5.95 1.59
C PRO A 171 1.87 7.46 1.55
N TYR A 172 2.88 8.03 0.89
CA TYR A 172 3.02 9.48 0.77
C TYR A 172 1.81 10.14 0.09
N LEU A 173 1.26 9.49 -0.95
CA LEU A 173 0.05 9.96 -1.62
C LEU A 173 -1.16 9.90 -0.66
N VAL A 174 -1.33 8.78 0.05
CA VAL A 174 -2.38 8.63 1.07
C VAL A 174 -2.24 9.73 2.13
N PHE A 175 -1.05 9.95 2.67
CA PHE A 175 -0.83 11.01 3.67
C PHE A 175 -1.15 12.39 3.10
N SER A 176 -0.84 12.63 1.81
CA SER A 176 -1.13 13.90 1.15
C SER A 176 -2.62 14.13 0.92
N LEU A 177 -3.43 13.08 0.85
CA LEU A 177 -4.88 13.17 0.77
C LEU A 177 -5.50 13.52 2.13
N TRP A 178 -4.93 12.96 3.20
CA TRP A 178 -5.47 13.07 4.57
C TRP A 178 -4.84 14.18 5.42
N LYS A 179 -3.75 14.82 4.98
CA LYS A 179 -3.21 16.02 5.64
C LYS A 179 -4.20 17.19 5.56
N SER A 180 -4.12 18.11 6.51
CA SER A 180 -4.86 19.37 6.43
C SER A 180 -4.23 20.32 5.40
N ALA A 181 -4.96 21.38 5.01
CA ALA A 181 -4.48 22.37 4.06
C ALA A 181 -3.19 23.07 4.53
N SER A 182 -3.08 23.38 5.83
CA SER A 182 -1.92 24.04 6.42
C SER A 182 -0.77 23.08 6.75
N GLU A 183 -1.01 21.77 6.79
CA GLU A 183 0.00 20.77 7.11
C GLU A 183 0.96 20.53 5.93
N ARG A 184 2.25 20.50 6.25
CA ARG A 184 3.32 19.99 5.39
C ARG A 184 3.69 18.58 5.86
N LEU A 185 3.98 17.68 4.93
CA LEU A 185 4.50 16.35 5.23
C LEU A 185 6.04 16.42 5.29
N PRO A 186 6.66 16.35 6.48
CA PRO A 186 8.11 16.44 6.60
C PRO A 186 8.79 15.17 6.05
N PRO A 187 10.02 15.28 5.53
CA PRO A 187 10.79 14.13 5.10
C PRO A 187 11.10 13.21 6.29
N LYS A 188 11.24 11.90 6.05
CA LYS A 188 11.56 10.92 7.12
C LYS A 188 12.91 11.21 7.81
N SER A 189 13.80 12.00 7.20
CA SER A 189 15.06 12.46 7.81
C SER A 189 14.84 13.38 9.02
N ASP A 190 13.75 14.17 9.03
CA ASP A 190 13.32 14.92 10.21
C ASP A 190 12.34 14.05 11.03
N ARG A 191 12.90 13.11 11.79
CA ARG A 191 12.12 12.07 12.47
C ARG A 191 11.04 12.64 13.40
N ARG A 192 11.35 13.72 14.12
CA ARG A 192 10.43 14.31 15.10
C ARG A 192 9.25 14.96 14.40
N ALA A 193 9.51 15.82 13.41
CA ALA A 193 8.43 16.48 12.67
C ALA A 193 7.61 15.48 11.85
N ALA A 194 8.29 14.52 11.21
CA ALA A 194 7.66 13.45 10.45
C ALA A 194 6.69 12.62 11.31
N SER A 195 7.11 12.28 12.54
CA SER A 195 6.30 11.49 13.47
C SER A 195 5.08 12.28 13.94
N LYS A 196 5.29 13.54 14.37
CA LYS A 196 4.20 14.44 14.78
C LYS A 196 3.14 14.60 13.69
N ALA A 197 3.56 14.80 12.43
CA ALA A 197 2.63 14.95 11.30
C ALA A 197 1.79 13.68 11.06
N ARG A 198 2.42 12.49 11.08
CA ARG A 198 1.72 11.21 10.88
C ARG A 198 0.79 10.88 12.03
N GLN A 199 1.21 11.13 13.28
CA GLN A 199 0.36 10.98 14.46
C GLN A 199 -0.87 11.91 14.39
N ALA A 200 -0.70 13.14 13.91
CA ALA A 200 -1.82 14.07 13.74
C ALA A 200 -2.82 13.58 12.68
N ILE A 201 -2.34 13.04 11.56
CA ILE A 201 -3.19 12.41 10.52
C ILE A 201 -3.92 11.20 11.10
N LEU A 202 -3.20 10.29 11.77
CA LEU A 202 -3.79 9.11 12.39
C LEU A 202 -4.85 9.47 13.43
N ALA A 203 -4.56 10.42 14.33
CA ALA A 203 -5.51 10.87 15.35
C ALA A 203 -6.78 11.48 14.75
N ARG A 204 -6.67 12.17 13.61
CA ARG A 204 -7.83 12.71 12.91
C ARG A 204 -8.68 11.61 12.33
N LEU A 205 -8.05 10.66 11.62
CA LEU A 205 -8.69 9.49 11.06
C LEU A 205 -9.40 8.67 12.14
N THR A 206 -8.71 8.31 13.21
CA THR A 206 -9.30 7.47 14.27
C THR A 206 -10.43 8.18 15.01
N ARG A 207 -10.30 9.49 15.26
CA ARG A 207 -11.37 10.29 15.89
C ARG A 207 -12.63 10.39 15.04
N SER A 208 -12.52 10.66 13.73
CA SER A 208 -13.69 10.76 12.86
C SER A 208 -14.53 9.47 12.85
N TRP A 209 -13.91 8.34 13.21
CA TRP A 209 -14.53 7.02 13.11
C TRP A 209 -14.71 6.31 14.44
N ARG A 210 -14.41 7.00 15.56
CA ARG A 210 -14.49 6.46 16.93
C ARG A 210 -13.71 5.14 17.07
N LEU A 211 -12.55 5.06 16.42
CA LEU A 211 -11.66 3.91 16.50
C LEU A 211 -10.77 4.06 17.72
N THR A 212 -10.63 2.99 18.49
CA THR A 212 -9.64 2.92 19.55
C THR A 212 -8.31 2.51 18.93
N ALA A 213 -7.37 3.44 18.87
CA ALA A 213 -6.06 3.19 18.30
C ALA A 213 -4.96 3.37 19.37
N PRO A 214 -4.05 2.40 19.52
CA PRO A 214 -2.86 2.57 20.35
C PRO A 214 -1.95 3.63 19.74
N VAL A 215 -1.09 4.23 20.58
CA VAL A 215 -0.10 5.20 20.13
C VAL A 215 1.00 4.48 19.35
N ALA A 216 1.16 4.84 18.07
CA ALA A 216 2.26 4.35 17.24
C ALA A 216 3.61 4.79 17.84
N LYS A 217 4.50 3.83 18.07
CA LYS A 217 5.82 3.99 18.68
C LYS A 217 6.89 4.36 17.66
N SER A 218 6.63 4.13 16.37
CA SER A 218 7.56 4.42 15.29
C SER A 218 6.89 5.09 14.09
N LEU A 219 7.71 5.64 13.20
CA LEU A 219 7.23 6.20 11.92
C LEU A 219 6.58 5.14 11.04
N ASP A 220 7.16 3.94 11.00
CA ASP A 220 6.67 2.87 10.14
C ASP A 220 5.36 2.27 10.70
N GLU A 221 5.21 2.17 12.02
CA GLU A 221 3.91 1.84 12.65
C GLU A 221 2.85 2.89 12.35
N ALA A 222 3.20 4.18 12.40
CA ALA A 222 2.25 5.25 12.08
C ALA A 222 1.85 5.22 10.59
N ASP A 223 2.79 4.98 9.69
CA ASP A 223 2.54 4.81 8.26
C ASP A 223 1.59 3.61 8.03
N ALA A 224 1.90 2.45 8.62
CA ALA A 224 1.05 1.25 8.54
C ALA A 224 -0.35 1.47 9.12
N ALA A 225 -0.47 2.16 10.25
CA ALA A 225 -1.75 2.50 10.87
C ALA A 225 -2.63 3.33 9.93
N ILE A 226 -2.06 4.36 9.31
CA ILE A 226 -2.79 5.22 8.39
C ILE A 226 -3.28 4.41 7.18
N LEU A 227 -2.45 3.52 6.63
CA LEU A 227 -2.88 2.61 5.56
C LEU A 227 -4.02 1.70 6.01
N ALA A 228 -3.90 1.01 7.16
CA ALA A 228 -4.94 0.11 7.66
C ALA A 228 -6.27 0.83 7.90
N VAL A 229 -6.24 2.01 8.53
CA VAL A 229 -7.45 2.81 8.77
C VAL A 229 -8.06 3.24 7.44
N THR A 230 -7.28 3.77 6.51
CA THR A 230 -7.82 4.26 5.22
C THR A 230 -8.35 3.14 4.32
N ALA A 231 -7.77 1.95 4.37
CA ALA A 231 -8.32 0.75 3.74
C ALA A 231 -9.71 0.40 4.29
N HIS A 232 -9.85 0.37 5.62
CA HIS A 232 -11.13 0.10 6.27
C HIS A 232 -12.20 1.14 5.95
N LEU A 233 -11.85 2.42 5.87
CA LEU A 233 -12.79 3.46 5.47
C LEU A 233 -13.31 3.26 4.05
N SER A 234 -12.42 2.83 3.16
CA SER A 234 -12.79 2.48 1.80
C SER A 234 -13.75 1.28 1.78
N ALA A 235 -13.43 0.23 2.53
CA ALA A 235 -14.23 -0.99 2.59
C ALA A 235 -15.62 -0.81 3.23
N THR A 236 -15.77 0.14 4.15
CA THR A 236 -17.03 0.38 4.88
C THR A 236 -17.94 1.42 4.23
N GLY A 237 -17.58 1.96 3.06
CA GLY A 237 -18.36 3.02 2.38
C GLY A 237 -18.34 4.37 3.11
N ARG A 238 -17.52 4.50 4.15
CA ARG A 238 -17.31 5.72 4.95
C ARG A 238 -16.27 6.65 4.33
N GLY A 239 -15.52 6.15 3.36
CA GLY A 239 -14.77 6.90 2.37
C GLY A 239 -15.07 6.34 0.99
N GLY A 240 -14.08 6.41 0.10
CA GLY A 240 -14.10 5.68 -1.16
C GLY A 240 -12.73 5.10 -1.46
N ALA A 241 -12.66 4.30 -2.51
CA ALA A 241 -11.38 3.96 -3.11
C ALA A 241 -11.49 4.02 -4.62
N LEU A 242 -10.38 4.36 -5.26
CA LEU A 242 -10.15 4.01 -6.66
C LEU A 242 -9.30 2.75 -6.67
N THR A 243 -9.80 1.70 -7.32
CA THR A 243 -9.00 0.51 -7.59
C THR A 243 -8.49 0.55 -9.02
N PHE A 244 -7.22 0.27 -9.19
CA PHE A 244 -6.60 0.16 -10.51
C PHE A 244 -6.12 -1.27 -10.69
N HIS A 245 -6.55 -1.88 -11.78
CA HIS A 245 -6.19 -3.24 -12.13
C HIS A 245 -5.33 -3.20 -13.38
N SER A 246 -4.13 -3.77 -13.28
CA SER A 246 -3.25 -4.01 -14.41
C SER A 246 -2.85 -5.47 -14.38
N GLN A 247 -3.02 -6.17 -15.50
CA GLN A 247 -2.54 -7.54 -15.64
C GLN A 247 -1.02 -7.62 -15.39
N MET A 248 -0.29 -6.58 -15.78
CA MET A 248 1.18 -6.51 -15.67
C MET A 248 1.66 -5.87 -14.35
N HIS A 249 0.90 -4.93 -13.79
CA HIS A 249 1.34 -4.15 -12.61
C HIS A 249 0.53 -4.46 -11.35
N GLY A 250 -0.36 -5.44 -11.40
CA GLY A 250 -1.13 -5.87 -10.25
C GLY A 250 -2.29 -4.95 -9.89
N ARG A 251 -2.62 -4.92 -8.59
CA ARG A 251 -3.78 -4.22 -8.05
C ARG A 251 -3.29 -3.08 -7.17
N PHE A 252 -3.78 -1.88 -7.43
CA PHE A 252 -3.52 -0.71 -6.61
C PHE A 252 -4.82 -0.21 -6.02
N LEU A 253 -4.77 0.25 -4.77
CA LEU A 253 -5.91 0.87 -4.10
C LEU A 253 -5.52 2.26 -3.61
N LEU A 254 -6.22 3.29 -4.12
CA LEU A 254 -6.12 4.65 -3.65
C LEU A 254 -7.29 4.96 -2.72
N PRO A 255 -7.11 4.94 -1.39
CA PRO A 255 -8.18 5.29 -0.47
C PRO A 255 -8.42 6.80 -0.49
N LEU A 256 -9.68 7.20 -0.61
CA LEU A 256 -10.16 8.56 -0.73
C LEU A 256 -11.06 8.94 0.44
N SER A 257 -11.04 10.23 0.79
CA SER A 257 -12.10 10.80 1.62
C SER A 257 -13.42 10.84 0.85
N ALA A 258 -14.56 10.93 1.53
CA ALA A 258 -15.86 11.09 0.87
C ALA A 258 -15.90 12.33 -0.06
N ARG A 259 -15.22 13.43 0.34
CA ARG A 259 -15.06 14.64 -0.47
C ARG A 259 -14.29 14.35 -1.76
N ASP A 260 -13.15 13.66 -1.65
CA ASP A 260 -12.31 13.34 -2.81
C ASP A 260 -12.98 12.33 -3.75
N LEU A 261 -13.77 11.40 -3.20
CA LEU A 261 -14.55 10.46 -4.01
C LEU A 261 -15.57 11.17 -4.89
N ALA A 262 -16.25 12.18 -4.36
CA ALA A 262 -17.21 12.97 -5.13
C ALA A 262 -16.54 13.67 -6.32
N THR A 263 -15.34 14.21 -6.13
CA THR A 263 -14.52 14.73 -7.24
C THR A 263 -14.14 13.64 -8.23
N ALA A 264 -13.68 12.49 -7.74
CA ALA A 264 -13.16 11.40 -8.56
C ALA A 264 -14.23 10.74 -9.46
N ARG A 265 -15.51 10.77 -9.08
CA ARG A 265 -16.61 10.29 -9.95
C ARG A 265 -16.66 10.96 -11.32
N THR A 266 -16.12 12.18 -11.44
CA THR A 266 -16.02 12.89 -12.73
C THR A 266 -14.91 12.36 -13.65
N LEU A 267 -14.03 11.47 -13.15
CA LEU A 267 -12.99 10.80 -13.93
C LEU A 267 -13.50 9.61 -14.73
N GLU A 268 -14.55 8.93 -14.27
CA GLU A 268 -15.11 7.73 -14.92
C GLU A 268 -15.90 8.07 -16.19
N THR A 269 -16.38 9.32 -16.33
CA THR A 269 -17.21 9.76 -17.46
C THR A 269 -16.41 10.21 -18.69
N GLY A 270 -15.08 10.08 -18.68
CA GLY A 270 -14.21 10.52 -19.77
C GLY A 270 -13.08 9.53 -20.08
N ALA A 271 -13.40 8.32 -20.53
CA ALA A 271 -12.40 7.37 -21.02
C ALA A 271 -12.38 7.33 -22.57
N PRO A 272 -11.23 7.50 -23.25
CA PRO A 272 -10.98 6.79 -24.48
C PRO A 272 -10.58 5.33 -24.15
N ALA A 273 -10.89 4.42 -25.08
CA ALA A 273 -10.92 2.97 -24.91
C ALA A 273 -9.69 2.32 -24.21
N SER A 274 -9.97 1.62 -23.10
CA SER A 274 -9.15 0.66 -22.32
C SER A 274 -7.84 1.17 -21.68
N PRO A 275 -7.51 0.84 -20.40
CA PRO A 275 -7.90 -0.32 -19.57
C PRO A 275 -9.06 -0.04 -18.61
N ARG A 276 -9.75 -1.10 -18.18
CA ARG A 276 -10.94 -1.05 -17.32
C ARG A 276 -10.63 -0.49 -15.92
N ILE A 277 -11.38 0.54 -15.54
CA ILE A 277 -11.58 0.96 -14.15
C ILE A 277 -12.75 0.13 -13.64
N ASP A 278 -12.49 -0.84 -12.77
CA ASP A 278 -13.56 -1.60 -12.13
C ASP A 278 -14.05 -0.82 -10.90
N GLY A 279 -15.17 -0.11 -11.09
CA GLY A 279 -16.21 0.21 -10.12
C GLY A 279 -15.84 0.96 -8.83
N ILE A 280 -16.49 2.12 -8.63
CA ILE A 280 -16.71 2.69 -7.29
C ILE A 280 -17.69 1.79 -6.52
N ALA A 281 -17.22 1.12 -5.47
CA ALA A 281 -18.10 0.48 -4.49
C ALA A 281 -18.81 1.57 -3.65
N ALA A 282 -19.93 2.08 -4.13
CA ALA A 282 -20.92 2.75 -3.30
C ALA A 282 -21.93 1.69 -2.87
N LYS A 283 -21.92 1.32 -1.58
CA LYS A 283 -22.95 0.45 -1.02
C LYS A 283 -24.26 1.23 -1.02
N GLU A 284 -25.21 0.86 -1.89
CA GLU A 284 -26.56 1.41 -1.86
C GLU A 284 -27.16 1.20 -0.47
N GLU A 285 -27.55 2.30 0.19
CA GLU A 285 -28.41 2.25 1.37
C GLU A 285 -29.76 1.68 0.93
N THR A 286 -30.01 0.42 1.22
CA THR A 286 -31.35 -0.15 1.17
C THR A 286 -32.15 0.48 2.32
N ARG A 287 -32.78 1.63 2.04
CA ARG A 287 -33.85 2.17 2.87
C ARG A 287 -35.07 1.27 2.70
N GLY A 288 -35.56 0.76 3.81
CA GLY A 288 -36.82 0.02 3.87
C GLY A 288 -37.98 0.87 3.38
N ALA A 289 -38.88 0.23 2.64
CA ALA A 289 -40.27 0.62 2.53
C ALA A 289 -41.11 -0.60 2.92
N ILE A 290 -41.75 -0.50 4.08
CA ILE A 290 -42.96 -1.24 4.41
C ILE A 290 -44.05 -0.65 3.53
N LEU A 291 -44.72 -1.45 2.69
CA LEU A 291 -46.13 -1.28 2.38
C LEU A 291 -46.76 -2.66 2.09
N SER A 292 -47.91 -2.84 2.73
CA SER A 292 -48.77 -4.01 2.80
C SER A 292 -49.76 -4.14 1.64
N ALA A 293 -50.30 -5.36 1.53
CA ALA A 293 -51.62 -5.75 1.01
C ALA A 293 -51.84 -5.82 -0.52
N GLY A 294 -52.41 -6.96 -0.93
CA GLY A 294 -52.83 -7.32 -2.28
C GLY A 294 -52.69 -8.82 -2.48
#